data_AF-A0A6M4WIT0-F1
#
_entry.id   AF-A0A6M4WIT0-F1
#
_cell.length_a   1.000
_cell.length_b   1.000
_cell.length_c   1.000
_cell.angle_alpha   90.00
_cell.angle_beta   90.00
_cell.angle_gamma   90.00
#
_symmetry.space_group_name_H-M   'P 1'
#
loop_
_entity.id
_entity.type
_entity.pdbx_description
1 polymer ?
#
loop_
_entity_poly.entity_id
_entity_poly.type
_entity_poly.pdbx_seq_one_letter_code
_entity_poly.pdbx_strand_id
1 'polypeptide(L)'
;MLNALEVFTTVVVGVMVGVEFSVAFFVNPILNGLPGDNGLRGRTHGARLLGAVMPFWYIGSLALSAVWAIAGWHHDGAALVVTAAALLILSVVMSILLLVPINNRVRTWTADGLPTDWKQQMNRWDRFHYVRVAVIVAAFALLVAALA
;
A
#
# COMPACT_ATOMS: atom_id res chain seq x y z
N MET A 1 -22.74 8.87 15.76
CA MET A 1 -21.36 9.32 15.44
C MET A 1 -20.46 8.18 15.03
N LEU A 2 -20.60 6.98 15.64
CA LEU A 2 -19.86 5.78 15.23
C LEU A 2 -20.02 5.48 13.74
N ASN A 3 -21.24 5.35 13.21
CA ASN A 3 -21.47 5.06 11.78
C ASN A 3 -20.76 6.02 10.82
N ALA A 4 -20.65 7.30 11.16
CA ALA A 4 -19.94 8.27 10.33
C ALA A 4 -18.42 8.02 10.33
N LEU A 5 -17.85 7.65 11.48
CA LEU A 5 -16.45 7.21 11.59
C LEU A 5 -16.20 5.94 10.78
N GLU A 6 -17.10 4.96 10.85
CA GLU A 6 -16.94 3.66 10.17
C GLU A 6 -16.97 3.82 8.65
N VAL A 7 -17.96 4.57 8.14
CA VAL A 7 -18.07 4.91 6.72
C VAL A 7 -16.83 5.71 6.27
N PHE A 8 -16.45 6.74 7.02
CA PHE A 8 -15.28 7.56 6.69
C PHE A 8 -13.99 6.73 6.67
N THR A 9 -13.79 5.87 7.67
CA THR A 9 -12.64 4.95 7.75
C THR A 9 -12.61 4.03 6.55
N THR A 10 -13.75 3.42 6.21
CA THR A 10 -13.89 2.52 5.06
C THR A 10 -13.57 3.22 3.75
N VAL A 11 -14.05 4.45 3.55
CA VAL A 11 -13.75 5.25 2.35
C VAL A 11 -12.25 5.58 2.29
N VAL A 12 -11.66 6.09 3.37
CA VAL A 12 -10.23 6.45 3.41
C VAL A 12 -9.34 5.25 3.10
N VAL A 13 -9.62 4.10 3.73
CA VAL A 13 -8.87 2.85 3.49
C VAL A 13 -9.11 2.34 2.07
N GLY A 14 -10.35 2.38 1.58
CA GLY A 14 -10.69 1.92 0.24
C GLY A 14 -9.97 2.69 -0.87
N VAL A 15 -9.88 4.02 -0.75
CA VAL A 15 -9.14 4.84 -1.72
C VAL A 15 -7.63 4.54 -1.64
N MET A 16 -7.07 4.37 -0.44
CA MET A 16 -5.66 3.95 -0.25
C MET A 16 -5.37 2.62 -0.95
N VAL A 17 -6.22 1.61 -0.73
CA VAL A 17 -6.12 0.30 -1.37
C VAL A 17 -6.25 0.42 -2.89
N GLY A 18 -7.17 1.25 -3.38
CA GLY A 18 -7.34 1.53 -4.81
C GLY A 18 -6.08 2.08 -5.47
N VAL A 19 -5.36 2.99 -4.81
CA VAL A 19 -4.07 3.52 -5.29
C VAL A 19 -3.03 2.40 -5.38
N GLU A 20 -2.87 1.60 -4.33
CA GLU A 20 -1.87 0.52 -4.28
C GLU A 20 -2.18 -0.60 -5.29
N PHE A 21 -3.46 -0.94 -5.46
CA PHE A 21 -3.95 -1.85 -6.49
C PHE A 21 -3.64 -1.30 -7.88
N SER A 22 -3.91 -0.02 -8.11
CA SER A 22 -3.64 0.62 -9.40
C SER A 22 -2.16 0.58 -9.77
N VAL A 23 -1.28 0.80 -8.79
CA VAL A 23 0.17 0.67 -8.96
C VAL A 23 0.53 -0.74 -9.45
N ALA A 24 0.00 -1.79 -8.81
CA ALA A 24 0.33 -3.17 -9.12
C ALA A 24 -0.20 -3.64 -10.49
N PHE A 25 -1.44 -3.30 -10.84
CA PHE A 25 -2.14 -3.89 -11.98
C PHE A 25 -2.23 -3.00 -13.22
N PHE A 26 -2.02 -1.69 -13.09
CA PHE A 26 -2.07 -0.77 -14.23
C PHE A 26 -0.76 -0.03 -14.41
N VAL A 27 -0.28 0.68 -13.38
CA VAL A 27 0.90 1.56 -13.53
C VAL A 27 2.15 0.76 -13.85
N ASN A 28 2.47 -0.28 -13.07
CA ASN A 28 3.68 -1.06 -13.31
C ASN A 28 3.67 -1.80 -14.66
N PRO A 29 2.57 -2.47 -15.07
CA PRO A 29 2.48 -3.03 -16.42
C PRO A 29 2.64 -1.99 -17.54
N ILE A 30 2.00 -0.83 -17.42
CA ILE A 30 2.14 0.26 -18.40
C ILE A 30 3.61 0.70 -18.49
N LEU A 31 4.25 0.97 -17.35
CA LEU A 31 5.65 1.41 -17.31
C LEU A 31 6.60 0.34 -17.85
N ASN A 32 6.35 -0.94 -17.58
CA ASN A 32 7.17 -2.04 -18.09
C ASN A 32 7.07 -2.23 -19.60
N GLY A 33 5.96 -1.80 -20.23
CA GLY A 33 5.76 -1.85 -21.68
C GLY A 33 6.44 -0.72 -22.45
N LEU A 34 6.96 0.31 -21.77
CA LEU A 34 7.59 1.45 -22.43
C LEU A 34 8.99 1.09 -22.96
N PRO A 35 9.38 1.61 -24.15
CA PRO A 35 10.69 1.34 -24.72
C PRO A 35 11.82 2.01 -23.94
N GLY A 36 13.00 1.39 -23.95
CA GLY A 36 14.22 1.95 -23.36
C GLY A 36 14.16 2.10 -21.85
N ASP A 37 14.61 3.25 -21.33
CA ASP A 37 14.66 3.59 -19.91
C ASP A 37 13.42 4.36 -19.41
N ASN A 38 12.43 4.60 -20.28
CA ASN A 38 11.23 5.40 -19.98
C ASN A 38 10.43 4.85 -18.79
N GLY A 39 10.24 3.52 -18.75
CA GLY A 39 9.56 2.85 -17.63
C GLY A 39 10.28 3.07 -16.30
N LEU A 40 11.61 3.05 -16.32
CA LEU A 40 12.42 3.29 -15.14
C LEU A 40 12.31 4.74 -14.66
N ARG A 41 12.39 5.72 -15.58
CA ARG A 41 12.20 7.14 -15.25
C ARG A 41 10.85 7.39 -14.59
N GLY A 42 9.79 6.76 -15.14
CA GLY A 42 8.46 6.77 -14.56
C GLY A 42 8.42 6.18 -13.14
N ARG A 43 9.03 5.01 -12.93
CA ARG A 43 9.09 4.37 -11.60
C ARG A 43 9.88 5.22 -10.59
N THR A 44 11.01 5.81 -10.97
CA THR A 44 11.82 6.65 -10.07
C THR A 44 11.08 7.94 -9.68
N HIS A 45 10.38 8.58 -10.62
CA HIS A 45 9.56 9.75 -10.32
C HIS A 45 8.35 9.39 -9.46
N GLY A 46 7.61 8.34 -9.83
CA GLY A 46 6.46 7.84 -9.07
C GLY A 46 6.82 7.45 -7.64
N ALA A 47 7.97 6.81 -7.41
CA ALA A 47 8.46 6.42 -6.09
C ALA A 47 8.79 7.62 -5.17
N ARG A 48 9.04 8.81 -5.71
CA ARG A 48 9.20 10.03 -4.90
C ARG A 48 7.85 10.54 -4.41
N LEU A 49 6.87 10.68 -5.31
CA LEU A 49 5.52 11.12 -4.97
C LEU A 49 4.85 10.13 -4.01
N LEU A 50 4.76 8.85 -4.40
CA LEU A 50 4.14 7.81 -3.58
C LEU A 50 4.86 7.65 -2.25
N GLY A 51 6.20 7.70 -2.25
CA GLY A 51 6.97 7.62 -1.01
C GLY A 51 6.77 8.80 -0.06
N ALA A 52 6.38 9.97 -0.56
CA ALA A 52 6.07 11.14 0.27
C ALA A 52 4.63 11.12 0.78
N VAL A 53 3.66 10.66 -0.03
CA VAL A 53 2.23 10.75 0.27
C VAL A 53 1.71 9.52 1.02
N MET A 54 2.13 8.31 0.61
CA MET A 54 1.57 7.06 1.15
C MET A 54 1.75 6.87 2.67
N PRO A 55 2.87 7.27 3.31
CA PRO A 55 3.01 7.12 4.77
C PRO A 55 1.87 7.79 5.55
N PHE A 56 1.46 8.98 5.14
CA PHE A 56 0.33 9.69 5.77
C PHE A 56 -0.98 8.92 5.61
N TRP A 57 -1.19 8.31 4.45
CA TRP A 57 -2.41 7.53 4.20
C TRP A 57 -2.45 6.24 5.03
N TYR A 58 -1.33 5.54 5.16
CA TYR A 58 -1.23 4.35 6.01
C TYR A 58 -1.40 4.67 7.48
N ILE A 59 -0.74 5.72 7.97
CA ILE A 59 -0.86 6.17 9.36
C ILE A 59 -2.29 6.62 9.65
N GLY A 60 -2.90 7.40 8.75
CA GLY A 60 -4.30 7.83 8.88
C GLY A 60 -5.27 6.64 8.89
N SER A 61 -5.09 5.68 7.98
CA SER A 61 -5.90 4.46 7.90
C SER A 61 -5.80 3.62 9.18
N LEU A 62 -4.59 3.47 9.72
CA LEU A 62 -4.34 2.75 10.97
C LEU A 62 -4.95 3.46 12.17
N ALA A 63 -4.76 4.77 12.28
CA ALA A 63 -5.33 5.57 13.37
C ALA A 63 -6.86 5.48 13.37
N LEU A 64 -7.49 5.66 12.20
CA LEU A 64 -8.94 5.54 12.05
C LEU A 64 -9.44 4.14 12.41
N SER A 65 -8.77 3.07 11.93
CA SER A 65 -9.13 1.69 12.25
C SER A 65 -8.98 1.39 13.75
N ALA A 66 -7.95 1.94 14.40
CA ALA A 66 -7.75 1.77 15.85
C ALA A 66 -8.83 2.51 16.66
N VAL A 67 -9.17 3.75 16.27
CA VAL A 67 -10.26 4.49 16.92
C VAL A 67 -11.59 3.78 16.74
N TRP A 68 -11.87 3.22 15.56
CA TRP A 68 -13.05 2.39 15.33
C TRP A 68 -13.06 1.15 16.22
N ALA A 69 -11.95 0.38 16.27
CA ALA A 69 -11.88 -0.81 17.12
C ALA A 69 -12.14 -0.51 18.61
N ILE A 70 -11.62 0.61 19.12
CA ILE A 70 -11.82 1.03 20.51
C ILE A 70 -13.27 1.48 20.74
N ALA A 71 -13.81 2.32 19.85
CA ALA A 71 -15.16 2.86 19.99
C ALA A 71 -16.25 1.79 19.77
N GLY A 72 -15.96 0.78 18.94
CA GLY A 72 -16.85 -0.32 18.59
C GLY A 72 -16.62 -1.61 19.38
N TRP A 73 -15.82 -1.60 20.45
CA TRP A 73 -15.32 -2.81 21.13
C TRP A 73 -16.40 -3.83 21.54
N HIS A 74 -17.62 -3.35 21.88
CA HIS A 74 -18.73 -4.18 22.34
C HIS A 74 -19.68 -4.61 21.21
N HIS A 75 -19.40 -4.26 19.95
CA HIS A 75 -20.20 -4.67 18.79
C HIS A 75 -19.62 -5.93 18.14
N ASP A 76 -20.48 -6.71 17.49
CA ASP A 76 -20.14 -8.01 16.88
C ASP A 76 -19.02 -7.92 15.82
N GLY A 77 -18.81 -6.75 15.20
CA GLY A 77 -17.77 -6.49 14.21
C GLY A 77 -16.36 -6.19 14.77
N ALA A 78 -16.19 -6.05 16.08
CA ALA A 78 -14.92 -5.59 16.67
C ALA A 78 -13.71 -6.48 16.30
N ALA A 79 -13.90 -7.80 16.27
CA ALA A 79 -12.84 -8.75 15.91
C ALA A 79 -12.36 -8.57 14.45
N LEU A 80 -13.28 -8.24 13.54
CA LEU A 80 -12.96 -7.97 12.13
C LEU A 80 -12.14 -6.68 11.99
N VAL A 81 -12.52 -5.62 12.70
CA VAL A 81 -11.80 -4.34 12.69
C VAL A 81 -10.38 -4.50 13.28
N VAL A 82 -10.24 -5.22 14.40
CA VAL A 82 -8.93 -5.51 15.00
C VAL A 82 -8.05 -6.32 14.04
N THR A 83 -8.62 -7.33 13.37
CA THR A 83 -7.90 -8.13 12.38
C THR A 83 -7.48 -7.28 11.18
N ALA A 84 -8.36 -6.40 10.69
CA ALA A 84 -8.04 -5.46 9.62
C ALA A 84 -6.89 -4.53 10.00
N ALA A 85 -6.92 -3.96 11.21
CA ALA A 85 -5.84 -3.13 11.73
C ALA A 85 -4.52 -3.89 11.81
N ALA A 86 -4.54 -5.15 12.25
CA ALA A 86 -3.35 -6.01 12.27
C ALA A 86 -2.78 -6.27 10.87
N LEU A 87 -3.62 -6.49 9.87
CA LEU A 87 -3.21 -6.64 8.47
C LEU A 87 -2.62 -5.34 7.89
N LEU A 88 -3.17 -4.17 8.25
CA LEU A 88 -2.60 -2.88 7.88
C LEU A 88 -1.21 -2.69 8.51
N ILE A 89 -1.03 -3.06 9.78
CA ILE A 89 0.28 -3.04 10.45
C ILE A 89 1.26 -3.96 9.71
N LEU A 90 0.83 -5.19 9.39
CA LEU A 90 1.63 -6.14 8.61
C LEU A 90 2.06 -5.54 7.26
N SER A 91 1.16 -4.86 6.55
CA SER A 91 1.48 -4.17 5.30
C SER A 91 2.52 -3.05 5.46
N VAL A 92 2.45 -2.28 6.56
CA VAL A 92 3.46 -1.27 6.89
C VAL A 92 4.82 -1.92 7.17
N VAL A 93 4.85 -2.99 7.96
CA VAL A 93 6.08 -3.74 8.25
C VAL A 93 6.69 -4.32 6.97
N MET A 94 5.88 -4.94 6.11
CA MET A 94 6.31 -5.42 4.79
C MET A 94 6.93 -4.28 3.96
N SER A 95 6.31 -3.10 3.95
CA SER A 95 6.83 -1.94 3.22
C SER A 95 8.22 -1.55 3.72
N ILE A 96 8.38 -1.33 5.03
CA ILE A 96 9.63 -0.85 5.63
C ILE A 96 10.76 -1.86 5.45
N LEU A 97 10.49 -3.16 5.60
CA LEU A 97 11.52 -4.21 5.55
C LEU A 97 11.84 -4.68 4.13
N LEU A 98 10.88 -4.65 3.20
CA LEU A 98 11.01 -5.30 1.89
C LEU A 98 11.00 -4.30 0.72
N LEU A 99 10.06 -3.34 0.70
CA LEU A 99 9.86 -2.45 -0.45
C LEU A 99 10.71 -1.18 -0.35
N VAL A 100 10.71 -0.50 0.80
CA VAL A 100 11.44 0.75 1.04
C VAL A 100 12.95 0.61 0.78
N PRO A 101 13.63 -0.48 1.20
CA PRO A 101 15.05 -0.64 0.91
C PRO A 101 15.36 -0.71 -0.58
N ILE A 102 14.48 -1.33 -1.38
CA ILE A 102 14.62 -1.36 -2.84
C ILE A 102 14.33 0.03 -3.43
N ASN A 103 13.28 0.71 -2.98
CA ASN A 103 12.95 2.06 -3.42
C ASN A 103 14.10 3.06 -3.17
N ASN A 104 14.77 2.94 -2.03
CA ASN A 104 15.93 3.78 -1.71
C ASN A 104 17.10 3.56 -2.68
N ARG A 105 17.31 2.32 -3.16
CA ARG A 105 18.29 2.04 -4.22
C ARG A 105 17.83 2.60 -5.56
N VAL A 106 16.57 2.39 -5.94
CA VAL A 106 16.00 2.91 -7.20
C VAL A 106 16.13 4.44 -7.28
N ARG A 107 16.00 5.14 -6.15
CA ARG A 107 16.19 6.61 -6.09
C ARG A 107 17.59 7.07 -6.47
N THR A 108 18.62 6.22 -6.36
CA THR A 108 20.00 6.56 -6.71
C THR A 108 20.37 6.20 -8.14
N TRP A 109 19.50 5.53 -8.90
CA TRP A 109 19.82 5.09 -10.26
C TRP A 109 19.75 6.26 -11.26
N THR A 110 20.68 6.26 -12.20
CA THR A 110 20.74 7.18 -13.35
C THR A 110 20.72 6.40 -14.65
N ALA A 111 20.42 7.07 -15.78
CA ALA A 111 20.37 6.43 -17.09
C ALA A 111 21.69 5.73 -17.46
N ASP A 112 22.82 6.34 -17.09
CA ASP A 112 24.17 5.83 -17.39
C ASP A 112 24.73 4.90 -16.30
N GLY A 113 23.97 4.68 -15.21
CA GLY A 113 24.48 4.06 -13.97
C GLY A 113 23.55 3.00 -13.40
N LEU A 114 22.92 2.18 -14.26
CA LEU A 114 22.06 1.09 -13.81
C LEU A 114 22.88 -0.10 -13.27
N PRO A 115 22.57 -0.62 -12.07
CA PRO A 115 23.14 -1.88 -11.60
C PRO A 115 22.80 -3.03 -12.55
N THR A 116 23.71 -3.98 -12.75
CA THR A 116 23.49 -5.12 -13.66
C THR A 116 22.29 -5.99 -13.25
N ASP A 117 21.91 -5.98 -11.98
CA ASP A 117 20.80 -6.73 -11.40
C ASP A 117 19.48 -5.93 -11.29
N TRP A 118 19.39 -4.73 -11.88
CA TRP A 118 18.24 -3.83 -11.70
C TRP A 118 16.88 -4.50 -11.98
N LYS A 119 16.80 -5.35 -13.02
CA LYS A 119 15.58 -6.10 -13.36
C LYS A 119 15.19 -7.08 -12.27
N GLN A 120 16.16 -7.78 -11.68
CA GLN A 120 15.92 -8.73 -10.61
C GLN A 120 15.41 -8.02 -9.35
N GLN A 121 15.99 -6.86 -9.02
CA GLN A 121 15.53 -6.02 -7.92
C GLN A 121 14.08 -5.54 -8.16
N MET A 122 13.76 -5.12 -9.39
CA MET A 122 12.43 -4.64 -9.74
C MET A 122 11.38 -5.76 -9.73
N ASN A 123 11.69 -6.94 -10.29
CA ASN A 123 10.82 -8.12 -10.22
C ASN A 123 10.60 -8.60 -8.78
N ARG A 124 11.60 -8.44 -7.90
CA ARG A 124 11.44 -8.74 -6.47
C ARG A 124 10.50 -7.74 -5.79
N TRP A 125 10.65 -6.45 -6.10
CA TRP A 125 9.75 -5.42 -5.60
C TRP A 125 8.31 -5.66 -6.06
N ASP A 126 8.10 -5.95 -7.36
CA ASP A 126 6.77 -6.22 -7.92
C ASP A 126 6.09 -7.40 -7.20
N ARG A 127 6.83 -8.50 -6.96
CA ARG A 127 6.31 -9.66 -6.20
C ARG A 127 5.91 -9.32 -4.78
N PHE A 128 6.75 -8.61 -4.03
CA PHE A 128 6.41 -8.19 -2.67
C PHE A 128 5.22 -7.23 -2.66
N HIS A 129 5.12 -6.35 -3.66
CA HIS A 129 4.01 -5.44 -3.80
C HIS A 129 2.69 -6.16 -4.08
N TYR A 130 2.67 -7.18 -4.94
CA TYR A 130 1.46 -8.00 -5.15
C TYR A 130 0.96 -8.67 -3.86
N VAL A 131 1.87 -9.26 -3.08
CA VAL A 131 1.50 -9.87 -1.79
C VAL A 131 0.96 -8.81 -0.83
N ARG A 132 1.60 -7.64 -0.77
CA ARG A 132 1.15 -6.52 0.05
C ARG A 132 -0.23 -6.01 -0.36
N VAL A 133 -0.52 -5.94 -1.67
CA VAL A 133 -1.84 -5.59 -2.20
C VAL A 133 -2.90 -6.61 -1.75
N ALA A 134 -2.60 -7.90 -1.80
CA ALA A 134 -3.53 -8.92 -1.30
C ALA A 134 -3.84 -8.74 0.20
N VAL A 135 -2.82 -8.44 1.02
CA VAL A 135 -2.97 -8.18 2.47
C VAL A 135 -3.88 -6.98 2.73
N ILE A 136 -3.68 -5.85 2.05
CA ILE A 136 -4.49 -4.64 2.28
C ILE A 136 -5.90 -4.76 1.69
N VAL A 137 -6.09 -5.52 0.61
CA VAL A 137 -7.42 -5.85 0.08
C VAL A 137 -8.19 -6.71 1.09
N ALA A 138 -7.54 -7.71 1.71
CA ALA A 138 -8.15 -8.49 2.78
C ALA A 138 -8.50 -7.60 3.98
N ALA A 139 -7.61 -6.70 4.40
CA ALA A 139 -7.89 -5.74 5.47
C ALA A 139 -9.12 -4.87 5.14
N PHE A 140 -9.21 -4.34 3.92
CA PHE A 140 -10.34 -3.55 3.47
C PHE A 140 -11.64 -4.35 3.45
N ALA A 141 -11.62 -5.59 2.94
CA ALA A 141 -12.78 -6.47 2.94
C ALA A 141 -13.30 -6.74 4.36
N LEU A 142 -12.41 -6.91 5.34
CA LEU A 142 -12.79 -7.06 6.75
C LEU A 142 -13.44 -5.80 7.32
N LEU A 143 -12.95 -4.60 6.97
CA LEU A 143 -13.60 -3.35 7.38
C LEU A 143 -14.99 -3.20 6.76
N VAL A 144 -15.13 -3.52 5.47
CA VAL A 144 -16.45 -3.52 4.81
C VAL A 144 -17.40 -4.51 5.47
N ALA A 145 -16.93 -5.72 5.80
CA ALA A 145 -17.73 -6.74 6.48
C ALA A 145 -18.10 -6.34 7.92
N ALA A 146 -17.23 -5.58 8.61
CA ALA A 146 -17.53 -5.08 9.95
C ALA A 146 -18.56 -3.94 9.97
N LEU A 147 -18.69 -3.22 8.86
CA LEU A 147 -19.67 -2.14 8.66
C LEU A 147 -21.05 -2.67 8.24
N ALA A 148 -21.09 -3.84 7.60
CA ALA A 148 -22.31 -4.46 7.05
C ALA A 148 -23.20 -5.08 8.13
#